data_AF-A0A564QA80-F1
#
_entry.id   AF-A0A564QA80-F1
#
_cell.length_a   1.000
_cell.length_b   1.000
_cell.length_c   1.000
_cell.angle_alpha   90.00
_cell.angle_beta   90.00
_cell.angle_gamma   90.00
#
_symmetry.space_group_name_H-M   'P 1'
#
loop_
_entity.id
_entity.type
_entity.pdbx_description
1 polymer ?
#
loop_
_entity_poly.entity_id
_entity_poly.type
_entity_poly.pdbx_seq_one_letter_code
_entity_poly.pdbx_strand_id
1 'polypeptide(L)'
;MASNQFEVNLQVLKRLKSVSLVADGRTLFTFALCEAFKVEKGTLTVFGESKLRERDGLIGMSGAYFHPALLYASSCDEVVDAWDWIGKEVGDSFYQMSQFLTGAFVLRAIKTGVNFAVTAPLGVTVKLHKLSKFIDIKPKVKELKQFVKGNVKSWNRDQTLQWYDNVDTMTRFLCNLDAEFEFALFSLECGLSVRLAKHPDIFLEEIPVDIKNPSWGHSLPTRNYTRKIIEHAEDAFQEQHAKLVGLSIGVALIMFGIAKKRASKNRIGREEFCIALKKGLILAKDERKPVLLFYHDLWTGDVQAITKTIEDLKEDFGGF
;
A
#
# COMPACT_ATOMS: atom_id res chain seq x y z
N MET A 1 14.17 -31.29 16.77
CA MET A 1 14.15 -31.05 15.31
C MET A 1 14.49 -29.60 15.07
N ALA A 2 15.76 -29.31 14.78
CA ALA A 2 16.26 -27.94 14.66
C ALA A 2 16.27 -27.48 13.20
N SER A 3 15.63 -26.32 12.97
CA SER A 3 16.11 -25.22 12.11
C SER A 3 16.72 -25.57 10.73
N ASN A 4 15.86 -25.74 9.72
CA ASN A 4 16.24 -25.62 8.30
C ASN A 4 15.44 -24.53 7.56
N GLN A 5 14.91 -23.52 8.26
CA GLN A 5 14.09 -22.45 7.64
C GLN A 5 14.90 -21.32 6.95
N PHE A 6 16.23 -21.41 6.92
CA PHE A 6 17.15 -20.36 6.44
C PHE A 6 18.19 -20.84 5.42
N GLU A 7 17.91 -21.89 4.65
CA GLU A 7 18.78 -22.25 3.51
C GLU A 7 18.53 -21.27 2.35
N VAL A 8 19.19 -20.11 2.41
CA VAL A 8 19.16 -19.08 1.38
C VAL A 8 20.13 -19.46 0.26
N ASN A 9 19.66 -19.58 -0.98
CA ASN A 9 20.54 -19.73 -2.14
C ASN A 9 21.25 -18.40 -2.47
N LEU A 10 22.29 -18.10 -1.70
CA LEU A 10 23.10 -16.89 -1.81
C LEU A 10 23.78 -16.72 -3.17
N GLN A 11 23.91 -17.79 -3.98
CA GLN A 11 24.54 -17.69 -5.30
C GLN A 11 23.67 -16.95 -6.32
N VAL A 12 22.34 -17.10 -6.25
CA VAL A 12 21.41 -16.39 -7.14
C VAL A 12 21.37 -14.89 -6.81
N LEU A 13 21.35 -14.56 -5.51
CA LEU A 13 21.36 -13.18 -5.01
C LEU A 13 22.68 -12.46 -5.31
N LYS A 14 23.82 -13.16 -5.29
CA LYS A 14 25.11 -12.60 -5.71
C LYS A 14 25.19 -12.30 -7.22
N ARG A 15 24.36 -12.96 -8.04
CA ARG A 15 24.35 -12.80 -9.51
C ARG A 15 23.32 -11.76 -9.98
N LEU A 16 22.23 -11.56 -9.25
CA LEU A 16 21.24 -10.51 -9.50
C LEU A 16 21.70 -9.17 -8.92
N LYS A 17 22.43 -8.37 -9.72
CA LYS A 17 22.85 -7.02 -9.32
C LYS A 17 21.66 -6.08 -9.07
N SER A 18 20.66 -6.13 -9.94
CA SER A 18 19.43 -5.33 -9.84
C SER A 18 18.31 -5.93 -10.69
N VAL A 19 17.07 -5.82 -10.22
CA VAL A 19 15.85 -6.09 -11.01
C VAL A 19 15.15 -4.77 -11.25
N SER A 20 14.82 -4.47 -12.51
CA SER A 20 14.15 -3.22 -12.87
C SER A 20 12.96 -3.49 -13.79
N LEU A 21 11.87 -2.74 -13.60
CA LEU A 21 10.81 -2.66 -14.59
C LEU A 21 10.99 -1.38 -15.40
N VAL A 22 11.06 -1.53 -16.72
CA VAL A 22 11.11 -0.42 -17.66
C VAL A 22 9.86 -0.48 -18.52
N ALA A 23 9.14 0.63 -18.60
CA ALA A 23 7.95 0.77 -19.42
C ALA A 23 7.91 2.19 -20.02
N ASP A 24 7.49 2.28 -21.28
CA ASP A 24 7.45 3.53 -22.05
C ASP A 24 8.76 4.33 -22.02
N GLY A 25 9.89 3.61 -22.07
CA GLY A 25 11.25 4.20 -22.05
C GLY A 25 11.67 4.77 -20.69
N ARG A 26 10.90 4.54 -19.62
CA ARG A 26 11.20 4.98 -18.25
C ARG A 26 11.35 3.79 -17.32
N THR A 27 12.34 3.87 -16.44
CA THR A 27 12.43 2.92 -15.32
C THR A 27 11.36 3.27 -14.30
N LEU A 28 10.48 2.33 -13.99
CA LEU A 28 9.45 2.50 -12.96
C LEU A 28 9.98 2.20 -11.58
N PHE A 29 10.71 1.09 -11.43
CA PHE A 29 11.34 0.76 -10.18
C PHE A 29 12.60 -0.04 -10.43
N THR A 30 13.48 -0.01 -9.43
CA THR A 30 14.70 -0.81 -9.37
C THR A 30 14.86 -1.38 -7.98
N PHE A 31 15.01 -2.70 -7.90
CA PHE A 31 15.45 -3.43 -6.72
C PHE A 31 16.92 -3.81 -6.87
N ALA A 32 17.81 -3.00 -6.29
CA ALA A 32 19.25 -3.22 -6.19
C ALA A 32 19.62 -3.79 -4.81
N LEU A 33 19.12 -5.00 -4.50
CA LEU A 33 19.21 -5.60 -3.17
C LEU A 33 20.65 -5.72 -2.63
N CYS A 34 21.66 -5.85 -3.51
CA CYS A 34 23.06 -5.89 -3.11
C CYS A 34 23.54 -4.62 -2.37
N GLU A 35 22.81 -3.51 -2.45
CA GLU A 35 23.09 -2.28 -1.70
C GLU A 35 22.62 -2.35 -0.25
N ALA A 36 21.74 -3.31 0.05
CA ALA A 36 21.01 -3.38 1.31
C ALA A 36 21.41 -4.58 2.17
N PHE A 37 22.36 -5.41 1.73
CA PHE A 37 22.93 -6.46 2.55
C PHE A 37 24.38 -6.78 2.18
N LYS A 38 25.09 -7.44 3.09
CA LYS A 38 26.43 -7.98 2.89
C LYS A 38 26.54 -9.36 3.51
N VAL A 39 27.30 -10.27 2.90
CA VAL A 39 27.62 -11.58 3.49
C VAL A 39 29.12 -11.69 3.69
N GLU A 40 29.55 -11.82 4.95
CA GLU A 40 30.96 -11.97 5.32
C GLU A 40 31.13 -13.09 6.34
N LYS A 41 32.08 -14.00 6.11
CA LYS A 41 32.40 -15.10 7.05
C LYS A 41 31.17 -15.91 7.50
N GLY A 42 30.18 -16.08 6.63
CA GLY A 42 28.92 -16.78 6.93
C GLY A 42 27.85 -15.94 7.64
N THR A 43 28.14 -14.67 7.94
CA THR A 43 27.18 -13.73 8.54
C THR A 43 26.51 -12.89 7.46
N LEU A 44 25.18 -12.92 7.39
CA LEU A 44 24.37 -11.97 6.62
C LEU A 44 24.12 -10.72 7.48
N THR A 45 24.58 -9.57 7.00
CA THR A 45 24.28 -8.25 7.57
C THR A 45 23.28 -7.55 6.65
N VAL A 46 22.15 -7.09 7.20
CA VAL A 46 21.12 -6.33 6.46
C VAL A 46 21.16 -4.87 6.92
N PHE A 47 21.14 -3.96 5.95
CA PHE A 47 21.16 -2.51 6.19
C PHE A 47 19.74 -1.95 6.01
N GLY A 48 18.98 -1.89 7.11
CA GLY A 48 17.73 -1.11 7.16
C GLY A 48 18.06 0.37 7.32
N GLU A 49 17.67 1.19 6.36
CA GLU A 49 17.82 2.65 6.42
C GLU A 49 16.47 3.35 6.19
N SER A 50 16.33 4.55 6.76
CA SER A 50 15.21 5.48 6.52
C SER A 50 15.64 6.72 5.75
N LYS A 51 16.93 6.84 5.41
CA LYS A 51 17.42 7.97 4.64
C LYS A 51 17.09 7.73 3.17
N LEU A 52 16.37 8.67 2.57
CA LEU A 52 16.08 8.64 1.15
C LEU A 52 17.34 8.82 0.32
N ARG A 53 17.36 8.14 -0.82
CA ARG A 53 18.40 8.24 -1.83
C ARG A 53 17.75 8.39 -3.19
N GLU A 54 18.24 9.33 -3.96
CA GLU A 54 17.91 9.48 -5.37
C GLU A 54 18.91 8.69 -6.22
N ARG A 55 18.40 8.05 -7.28
CA ARG A 55 19.20 7.32 -8.25
C ARG A 55 18.50 7.28 -9.60
N ASP A 56 19.15 7.80 -10.63
CA ASP A 56 18.68 7.71 -12.03
C ASP A 56 17.22 8.18 -12.21
N GLY A 57 16.80 9.24 -11.49
CA GLY A 57 15.42 9.76 -11.47
C GLY A 57 14.41 8.92 -10.66
N LEU A 58 14.89 7.94 -9.90
CA LEU A 58 14.12 7.17 -8.93
C LEU A 58 14.46 7.62 -7.51
N ILE A 59 13.57 7.38 -6.56
CA ILE A 59 13.79 7.64 -5.14
C ILE A 59 13.37 6.45 -4.28
N GLY A 60 14.13 6.21 -3.22
CA GLY A 60 13.78 5.20 -2.24
C GLY A 60 14.87 4.97 -1.20
N MET A 61 14.94 3.74 -0.69
CA MET A 61 15.79 3.38 0.46
C MET A 61 16.12 1.88 0.43
N SER A 62 17.28 1.49 0.99
CA SER A 62 17.68 0.08 1.13
C SER A 62 17.57 -0.72 -0.17
N GLY A 63 18.06 -0.16 -1.28
CA GLY A 63 18.07 -0.85 -2.57
C GLY A 63 16.70 -0.96 -3.24
N ALA A 64 15.62 -0.41 -2.68
CA ALA A 64 14.32 -0.32 -3.33
C ALA A 64 14.06 1.12 -3.78
N TYR A 65 14.05 1.34 -5.10
CA TYR A 65 13.91 2.66 -5.71
C TYR A 65 12.71 2.70 -6.63
N PHE A 66 11.94 3.78 -6.57
CA PHE A 66 10.68 3.93 -7.29
C PHE A 66 10.65 5.27 -8.02
N HIS A 67 10.09 5.27 -9.22
CA HIS A 67 9.79 6.48 -9.94
C HIS A 67 8.77 7.29 -9.14
N PRO A 68 8.92 8.62 -8.95
CA PRO A 68 8.03 9.44 -8.13
C PRO A 68 6.54 9.25 -8.42
N ALA A 69 6.19 9.04 -9.69
CA ALA A 69 4.81 8.78 -10.12
C ALA A 69 4.17 7.53 -9.45
N LEU A 70 4.93 6.48 -9.10
CA LEU A 70 4.44 5.34 -8.30
C LEU A 70 3.96 5.75 -6.92
N LEU A 71 4.51 6.85 -6.41
CA LEU A 71 4.30 7.34 -5.06
C LEU A 71 3.31 8.51 -5.03
N TYR A 72 2.59 8.77 -6.13
CA TYR A 72 1.77 9.98 -6.30
C TYR A 72 2.57 11.29 -6.30
N ALA A 73 3.87 11.26 -6.57
CA ALA A 73 4.70 12.47 -6.67
C ALA A 73 5.05 12.83 -8.13
N SER A 74 5.27 14.11 -8.36
CA SER A 74 5.70 14.70 -9.63
C SER A 74 7.22 14.68 -9.81
N SER A 75 7.99 14.65 -8.72
CA SER A 75 9.45 14.63 -8.72
C SER A 75 10.03 13.93 -7.48
N CYS A 76 11.33 13.63 -7.49
CA CYS A 76 12.06 13.13 -6.32
C CYS A 76 12.05 14.16 -5.18
N ASP A 77 12.21 15.44 -5.50
CA ASP A 77 12.16 16.54 -4.51
C ASP A 77 10.85 16.56 -3.73
N GLU A 78 9.71 16.35 -4.41
CA GLU A 78 8.40 16.30 -3.74
C GLU A 78 8.31 15.14 -2.74
N VAL A 79 8.96 14.01 -3.05
CA VAL A 79 9.03 12.86 -2.12
C VAL A 79 9.93 13.17 -0.92
N VAL A 80 11.06 13.85 -1.14
CA VAL A 80 11.97 14.29 -0.06
C VAL A 80 11.27 15.28 0.87
N ASP A 81 10.60 16.29 0.31
CA ASP A 81 9.86 17.28 1.08
C ASP A 81 8.77 16.63 1.94
N ALA A 82 8.03 15.69 1.36
CA ALA A 82 7.01 14.93 2.10
C ALA A 82 7.64 14.09 3.22
N TRP A 83 8.81 13.48 2.98
CA TRP A 83 9.55 12.66 3.94
C TRP A 83 10.08 13.44 5.14
N ASP A 84 10.58 14.65 4.91
CA ASP A 84 11.01 15.53 5.99
C ASP A 84 9.82 16.09 6.76
N TRP A 85 8.72 16.37 6.05
CA TRP A 85 7.48 16.82 6.64
C TRP A 85 6.85 15.78 7.58
N ILE A 86 6.74 14.52 7.17
CA ILE A 86 6.13 13.47 8.01
C ILE A 86 6.94 13.22 9.29
N GLY A 87 8.27 13.38 9.24
CA GLY A 87 9.11 13.29 10.44
C GLY A 87 8.81 14.39 11.45
N LYS A 88 8.56 15.62 11.00
CA LYS A 88 8.14 16.73 11.87
C LYS A 88 6.74 16.50 12.43
N GLU A 89 5.84 15.97 11.60
CA GLU A 89 4.46 15.73 12.01
C GLU A 89 4.35 14.56 12.98
N VAL A 90 4.97 13.40 12.71
CA VAL A 90 4.78 12.14 13.47
C VAL A 90 5.90 11.91 14.50
N GLY A 91 7.13 12.31 14.19
CA GLY A 91 8.33 12.08 14.99
C GLY A 91 9.22 10.95 14.47
N ASP A 92 10.43 10.85 15.03
CA ASP A 92 11.50 9.92 14.60
C ASP A 92 11.09 8.44 14.60
N SER A 93 10.10 8.06 15.40
CA SER A 93 9.59 6.69 15.42
C SER A 93 9.00 6.27 14.08
N PHE A 94 8.55 7.19 13.23
CA PHE A 94 8.13 6.87 11.85
C PHE A 94 9.31 6.43 10.98
N TYR A 95 10.45 7.08 11.13
CA TYR A 95 11.68 6.70 10.44
C TYR A 95 12.19 5.34 10.93
N GLN A 96 12.12 5.08 12.23
CA GLN A 96 12.45 3.77 12.80
C GLN A 96 11.54 2.65 12.28
N MET A 97 10.22 2.89 12.18
CA MET A 97 9.30 1.94 11.53
C MET A 97 9.76 1.62 10.11
N SER A 98 10.12 2.66 9.35
CA SER A 98 10.56 2.52 7.96
C SER A 98 11.85 1.72 7.84
N GLN A 99 12.81 1.91 8.76
CA GLN A 99 14.03 1.08 8.84
C GLN A 99 13.71 -0.40 9.07
N PHE A 100 12.74 -0.72 9.92
CA PHE A 100 12.34 -2.10 10.15
C PHE A 100 11.68 -2.72 8.91
N LEU A 101 10.82 -1.96 8.26
CA LEU A 101 10.15 -2.42 7.04
C LEU A 101 11.14 -2.66 5.90
N THR A 102 12.13 -1.79 5.71
CA THR A 102 13.18 -2.00 4.70
C THR A 102 14.08 -3.18 5.02
N GLY A 103 14.49 -3.34 6.28
CA GLY A 103 15.25 -4.50 6.72
C GLY A 103 14.51 -5.82 6.47
N ALA A 104 13.21 -5.87 6.80
CA ALA A 104 12.39 -7.04 6.53
C ALA A 104 12.14 -7.26 5.04
N PHE A 105 11.97 -6.21 4.25
CA PHE A 105 11.87 -6.31 2.79
C PHE A 105 13.09 -7.01 2.21
N VAL A 106 14.31 -6.63 2.63
CA VAL A 106 15.54 -7.27 2.17
C VAL A 106 15.56 -8.75 2.53
N LEU A 107 15.22 -9.10 3.78
CA LEU A 107 15.13 -10.50 4.23
C LEU A 107 14.11 -11.32 3.42
N ARG A 108 12.94 -10.73 3.13
CA ARG A 108 11.89 -11.36 2.31
C ARG A 108 12.33 -11.51 0.86
N ALA A 109 12.94 -10.48 0.29
CA ALA A 109 13.45 -10.49 -1.07
C ALA A 109 14.48 -11.61 -1.27
N ILE A 110 15.31 -11.84 -0.26
CA ILE A 110 16.29 -12.93 -0.21
C ILE A 110 15.63 -14.32 -0.15
N LYS A 111 14.51 -14.47 0.58
CA LYS A 111 13.89 -15.78 0.86
C LYS A 111 12.80 -16.18 -0.13
N THR A 112 11.90 -15.25 -0.44
CA THR A 112 10.63 -15.50 -1.12
C THR A 112 10.41 -14.61 -2.35
N GLY A 113 11.28 -13.62 -2.58
CA GLY A 113 11.15 -12.65 -3.67
C GLY A 113 10.66 -11.27 -3.20
N VAL A 114 10.65 -10.32 -4.13
CA VAL A 114 10.37 -8.90 -3.87
C VAL A 114 8.87 -8.63 -3.75
N ASN A 115 8.49 -7.71 -2.86
CA ASN A 115 7.12 -7.23 -2.67
C ASN A 115 7.11 -5.69 -2.65
N PHE A 116 6.12 -5.08 -3.31
CA PHE A 116 5.90 -3.64 -3.33
C PHE A 116 5.45 -3.05 -2.01
N ALA A 117 5.07 -3.84 -1.01
CA ALA A 117 4.70 -3.32 0.31
C ALA A 117 5.79 -2.42 0.96
N VAL A 118 7.05 -2.53 0.51
CA VAL A 118 8.14 -1.63 0.91
C VAL A 118 7.93 -0.17 0.45
N THR A 119 7.04 0.09 -0.51
CA THR A 119 6.67 1.45 -0.94
C THR A 119 5.75 2.14 0.06
N ALA A 120 5.03 1.39 0.89
CA ALA A 120 3.94 1.92 1.72
C ALA A 120 4.37 3.10 2.62
N PRO A 121 5.55 3.11 3.28
CA PRO A 121 6.00 4.29 4.02
C PRO A 121 6.10 5.55 3.15
N LEU A 122 6.61 5.43 1.92
CA LEU A 122 6.73 6.55 0.99
C LEU A 122 5.35 6.98 0.46
N GLY A 123 4.51 6.02 0.09
CA GLY A 123 3.15 6.27 -0.40
C GLY A 123 2.30 7.02 0.63
N VAL A 124 2.25 6.52 1.87
CA VAL A 124 1.59 7.16 3.02
C VAL A 124 2.09 8.59 3.19
N THR A 125 3.40 8.78 3.15
CA THR A 125 4.04 10.07 3.36
C THR A 125 3.66 11.09 2.29
N VAL A 126 3.82 10.74 1.02
CA VAL A 126 3.52 11.64 -0.10
C VAL A 126 2.03 11.96 -0.16
N LYS A 127 1.17 10.93 -0.08
CA LYS A 127 -0.28 11.11 -0.19
C LYS A 127 -0.83 11.93 0.98
N LEU A 128 -0.37 11.68 2.20
CA LEU A 128 -0.79 12.47 3.37
C LEU A 128 -0.30 13.91 3.30
N HIS A 129 0.94 14.14 2.85
CA HIS A 129 1.46 15.50 2.62
C HIS A 129 0.62 16.23 1.57
N LYS A 130 0.20 15.57 0.50
CA LYS A 130 -0.72 16.15 -0.48
C LYS A 130 -2.08 16.48 0.12
N LEU A 131 -2.69 15.53 0.83
CA LEU A 131 -3.99 15.73 1.49
C LEU A 131 -3.97 16.90 2.48
N SER A 132 -2.84 17.12 3.17
CA SER A 132 -2.67 18.23 4.12
C SER A 132 -2.92 19.62 3.51
N LYS A 133 -2.80 19.74 2.19
CA LYS A 133 -3.02 20.99 1.44
C LYS A 133 -4.50 21.24 1.12
N PHE A 134 -5.36 20.22 1.27
CA PHE A 134 -6.76 20.28 0.84
C PHE A 134 -7.76 20.05 1.97
N ILE A 135 -7.43 19.20 2.95
CA ILE A 135 -8.36 18.76 4.00
C ILE A 135 -7.67 18.65 5.37
N ASP A 136 -8.46 18.58 6.44
CA ASP A 136 -7.91 18.31 7.79
C ASP A 136 -7.43 16.84 7.89
N ILE A 137 -6.13 16.69 8.17
CA ILE A 137 -5.45 15.40 8.30
C ILE A 137 -5.15 15.02 9.76
N LYS A 138 -5.45 15.88 10.73
CA LYS A 138 -5.13 15.66 12.15
C LYS A 138 -5.59 14.30 12.69
N PRO A 139 -6.79 13.78 12.35
CA PRO A 139 -7.22 12.46 12.82
C PRO A 139 -6.24 11.35 12.42
N LYS A 140 -5.77 11.36 11.17
CA LYS A 140 -4.86 10.34 10.62
C LYS A 140 -3.42 10.51 11.08
N VAL A 141 -2.95 11.75 11.26
CA VAL A 141 -1.65 11.99 11.92
C VAL A 141 -1.68 11.46 13.37
N LYS A 142 -2.77 11.68 14.10
CA LYS A 142 -2.93 11.16 15.48
C LYS A 142 -2.96 9.64 15.50
N GLU A 143 -3.69 9.01 14.58
CA GLU A 143 -3.73 7.56 14.42
C GLU A 143 -2.34 6.98 14.16
N LEU A 144 -1.61 7.54 13.18
CA LEU A 144 -0.25 7.14 12.84
C LEU A 144 0.71 7.30 14.02
N LYS A 145 0.65 8.42 14.75
CA LYS A 145 1.44 8.63 15.98
C LYS A 145 1.16 7.57 17.04
N GLN A 146 -0.11 7.28 17.31
CA GLN A 146 -0.51 6.30 18.32
C GLN A 146 -0.03 4.90 17.93
N PHE A 147 -0.21 4.52 16.67
CA PHE A 147 0.23 3.22 16.17
C PHE A 147 1.74 3.06 16.27
N VAL A 148 2.50 4.03 15.76
CA VAL A 148 3.95 4.01 15.75
C VAL A 148 4.52 3.95 17.17
N LYS A 149 4.00 4.76 18.10
CA LYS A 149 4.42 4.74 19.52
C LYS A 149 4.20 3.38 20.20
N GLY A 150 3.13 2.66 19.83
CA GLY A 150 2.83 1.34 20.38
C GLY A 150 3.67 0.20 19.79
N ASN A 151 4.10 0.35 18.53
CA ASN A 151 4.66 -0.74 17.72
C ASN A 151 6.16 -0.60 17.42
N VAL A 152 6.70 0.61 17.57
CA VAL A 152 8.12 0.92 17.37
C VAL A 152 8.75 1.15 18.73
N LYS A 153 9.26 0.08 19.34
CA LYS A 153 10.05 0.15 20.59
C LYS A 153 11.54 0.20 20.24
N SER A 154 12.33 0.93 21.02
CA SER A 154 13.79 0.91 20.92
C SER A 154 14.32 -0.47 21.34
N TRP A 155 15.02 -1.16 20.44
CA TRP A 155 15.49 -2.51 20.72
C TRP A 155 16.88 -2.52 21.37
N ASN A 156 17.03 -3.34 22.41
CA ASN A 156 18.34 -3.79 22.89
C ASN A 156 18.91 -4.83 21.91
N ARG A 157 20.24 -4.89 21.77
CA ARG A 157 20.98 -5.71 20.79
C ARG A 157 20.63 -7.21 20.74
N ASP A 158 19.98 -7.76 21.76
CA ASP A 158 19.82 -9.21 21.97
C ASP A 158 18.47 -9.80 21.52
N GLN A 159 17.60 -9.03 20.86
CA GLN A 159 16.23 -9.44 20.49
C GLN A 159 16.03 -9.59 18.97
N THR A 160 16.92 -10.34 18.32
CA THR A 160 17.17 -10.34 16.87
C THR A 160 16.00 -10.80 15.97
N LEU A 161 14.92 -11.40 16.50
CA LEU A 161 13.77 -11.90 15.72
C LEU A 161 12.40 -11.33 16.11
N GLN A 162 12.22 -10.83 17.34
CA GLN A 162 10.91 -10.34 17.80
C GLN A 162 10.42 -9.10 17.01
N TRP A 163 11.34 -8.32 16.44
CA TRP A 163 10.98 -7.19 15.58
C TRP A 163 10.36 -7.65 14.26
N TYR A 164 10.82 -8.78 13.70
CA TYR A 164 10.34 -9.32 12.43
C TYR A 164 8.90 -9.80 12.54
N ASP A 165 8.48 -10.30 13.70
CA ASP A 165 7.10 -10.72 13.95
C ASP A 165 6.11 -9.53 13.90
N ASN A 166 6.54 -8.32 14.28
CA ASN A 166 5.69 -7.13 14.24
C ASN A 166 5.68 -6.42 12.86
N VAL A 167 6.58 -6.79 11.96
CA VAL A 167 6.69 -6.17 10.62
C VAL A 167 5.41 -6.34 9.82
N ASP A 168 4.76 -7.51 9.90
CA ASP A 168 3.53 -7.74 9.16
C ASP A 168 2.39 -6.83 9.61
N THR A 169 2.29 -6.59 10.92
CA THR A 169 1.33 -5.63 11.49
C THR A 169 1.61 -4.21 10.99
N MET A 170 2.87 -3.77 11.06
CA MET A 170 3.28 -2.44 10.58
C MET A 170 3.06 -2.27 9.07
N THR A 171 3.40 -3.30 8.29
CA THR A 171 3.21 -3.32 6.83
C THR A 171 1.74 -3.19 6.49
N ARG A 172 0.88 -4.02 7.10
CA ARG A 172 -0.56 -4.00 6.84
C ARG A 172 -1.18 -2.65 7.21
N PHE A 173 -0.78 -2.08 8.35
CA PHE A 173 -1.25 -0.77 8.77
C PHE A 173 -0.92 0.32 7.76
N LEU A 174 0.34 0.39 7.29
CA LEU A 174 0.72 1.39 6.29
C LEU A 174 0.06 1.13 4.92
N CYS A 175 -0.08 -0.12 4.49
CA CYS A 175 -0.77 -0.43 3.24
C CYS A 175 -2.25 -0.03 3.26
N ASN A 176 -2.92 -0.12 4.42
CA ASN A 176 -4.29 0.37 4.58
C ASN A 176 -4.34 1.89 4.52
N LEU A 177 -3.50 2.60 5.29
CA LEU A 177 -3.42 4.05 5.23
C LEU A 177 -3.08 4.57 3.81
N ASP A 178 -2.17 3.89 3.12
CA ASP A 178 -1.79 4.23 1.76
C ASP A 178 -3.00 4.16 0.79
N ALA A 179 -3.81 3.11 0.93
CA ALA A 179 -5.05 2.93 0.17
C ALA A 179 -6.12 3.96 0.54
N GLU A 180 -6.29 4.26 1.82
CA GLU A 180 -7.23 5.28 2.31
C GLU A 180 -6.87 6.66 1.73
N PHE A 181 -5.60 7.05 1.79
CA PHE A 181 -5.15 8.37 1.33
C PHE A 181 -5.21 8.50 -0.19
N GLU A 182 -4.91 7.42 -0.89
CA GLU A 182 -5.09 7.32 -2.32
C GLU A 182 -6.55 7.51 -2.73
N PHE A 183 -7.46 6.79 -2.07
CA PHE A 183 -8.88 6.90 -2.36
C PHE A 183 -9.43 8.29 -2.00
N ALA A 184 -8.93 8.91 -0.93
CA ALA A 184 -9.25 10.29 -0.56
C ALA A 184 -8.79 11.30 -1.62
N LEU A 185 -7.54 11.20 -2.09
CA LEU A 185 -7.02 12.06 -3.17
C LEU A 185 -7.85 11.89 -4.43
N PHE A 186 -8.11 10.65 -4.83
CA PHE A 186 -8.94 10.35 -5.99
C PHE A 186 -10.36 10.95 -5.87
N SER A 187 -10.97 10.86 -4.69
CA SER A 187 -12.30 11.41 -4.45
C SER A 187 -12.35 12.93 -4.56
N LEU A 188 -11.32 13.62 -4.02
CA LEU A 188 -11.16 15.06 -4.19
C LEU A 188 -11.04 15.44 -5.68
N GLU A 189 -10.28 14.67 -6.46
CA GLU A 189 -10.13 14.89 -7.90
C GLU A 189 -11.44 14.68 -8.69
N CYS A 190 -12.33 13.81 -8.20
CA CYS A 190 -13.69 13.67 -8.75
C CYS A 190 -14.64 14.83 -8.35
N GLY A 191 -14.15 15.81 -7.58
CA GLY A 191 -14.91 16.96 -7.09
C GLY A 191 -15.84 16.63 -5.94
N LEU A 192 -15.48 15.65 -5.10
CA LEU A 192 -16.24 15.28 -3.91
C LEU A 192 -15.65 15.95 -2.66
N SER A 193 -16.52 16.23 -1.69
CA SER A 193 -16.11 16.58 -0.33
C SER A 193 -15.57 15.35 0.40
N VAL A 194 -14.38 15.49 1.01
CA VAL A 194 -13.68 14.40 1.71
C VAL A 194 -13.33 14.83 3.13
N ARG A 195 -13.61 13.98 4.11
CA ARG A 195 -13.16 14.12 5.50
C ARG A 195 -12.54 12.83 6.01
N LEU A 196 -11.29 12.87 6.45
CA LEU A 196 -10.62 11.71 7.03
C LEU A 196 -11.08 11.49 8.48
N ALA A 197 -11.21 10.23 8.89
CA ALA A 197 -11.57 9.84 10.24
C ALA A 197 -10.87 8.54 10.65
N LYS A 198 -10.97 8.16 11.93
CA LYS A 198 -10.42 6.88 12.39
C LYS A 198 -11.41 5.74 12.12
N HIS A 199 -12.69 5.98 12.41
CA HIS A 199 -13.80 5.06 12.18
C HIS A 199 -15.05 5.87 11.82
N PRO A 200 -15.66 5.67 10.64
CA PRO A 200 -15.10 4.97 9.47
C PRO A 200 -13.78 5.64 8.99
N ASP A 201 -13.06 5.02 8.05
CA ASP A 201 -11.77 5.55 7.58
C ASP A 201 -11.92 6.95 6.93
N ILE A 202 -12.99 7.16 6.15
CA ILE A 202 -13.26 8.43 5.48
C ILE A 202 -14.77 8.72 5.45
N PHE A 203 -15.13 9.97 5.19
CA PHE A 203 -16.46 10.41 4.81
C PHE A 203 -16.40 11.08 3.45
N LEU A 204 -17.29 10.65 2.53
CA LEU A 204 -17.48 11.24 1.21
C LEU A 204 -18.87 11.86 1.13
N GLU A 205 -19.00 13.17 0.99
CA GLU A 205 -20.31 13.86 1.01
C GLU A 205 -21.15 13.47 2.26
N GLU A 206 -20.51 13.37 3.43
CA GLU A 206 -21.06 12.88 4.70
C GLU A 206 -21.47 11.39 4.71
N ILE A 207 -21.19 10.64 3.65
CA ILE A 207 -21.40 9.20 3.61
C ILE A 207 -20.19 8.51 4.25
N PRO A 208 -20.38 7.70 5.31
CA PRO A 208 -19.30 6.97 5.95
C PRO A 208 -18.77 5.86 5.01
N VAL A 209 -17.45 5.84 4.79
CA VAL A 209 -16.78 4.89 3.90
C VAL A 209 -15.60 4.24 4.60
N ASP A 210 -15.55 2.92 4.57
CA ASP A 210 -14.44 2.12 5.08
C ASP A 210 -13.57 1.65 3.90
N ILE A 211 -12.25 1.85 3.97
CA ILE A 211 -11.33 1.46 2.91
C ILE A 211 -10.39 0.40 3.43
N LYS A 212 -10.26 -0.70 2.70
CA LYS A 212 -9.33 -1.77 3.06
C LYS A 212 -8.43 -2.08 1.89
N ASN A 213 -7.15 -2.28 2.19
CA ASN A 213 -6.19 -2.86 1.25
C ASN A 213 -6.16 -4.36 1.53
N PRO A 214 -6.82 -5.19 0.71
CA PRO A 214 -6.81 -6.61 0.95
C PRO A 214 -5.48 -7.12 0.38
N SER A 215 -4.41 -7.03 1.15
CA SER A 215 -3.11 -7.57 0.73
C SER A 215 -3.25 -9.09 0.56
N TRP A 216 -3.17 -9.59 -0.67
CA TRP A 216 -3.22 -11.03 -0.93
C TRP A 216 -1.93 -11.68 -0.41
N GLY A 217 -2.09 -12.76 0.36
CA GLY A 217 -0.99 -13.62 0.76
C GLY A 217 -1.04 -14.89 -0.07
N HIS A 218 0.07 -15.28 -0.70
CA HIS A 218 0.18 -16.54 -1.47
C HIS A 218 -0.28 -17.80 -0.69
N SER A 219 -0.34 -17.74 0.64
CA SER A 219 -0.79 -18.81 1.52
C SER A 219 -2.30 -18.84 1.79
N LEU A 220 -3.09 -17.89 1.28
CA LEU A 220 -4.54 -17.81 1.48
C LEU A 220 -5.28 -18.31 0.22
N PRO A 221 -6.05 -19.41 0.30
CA PRO A 221 -6.96 -19.80 -0.77
C PRO A 221 -7.93 -18.66 -1.08
N THR A 222 -8.13 -18.35 -2.37
CA THR A 222 -8.99 -17.24 -2.86
C THR A 222 -10.33 -17.18 -2.12
N ARG A 223 -11.02 -18.31 -1.96
CA ARG A 223 -12.32 -18.41 -1.28
C ARG A 223 -12.30 -17.97 0.20
N ASN A 224 -11.23 -18.25 0.94
CA ASN A 224 -11.10 -17.83 2.34
C ASN A 224 -10.79 -16.33 2.45
N TYR A 225 -10.06 -15.79 1.48
CA TYR A 225 -9.76 -14.36 1.39
C TYR A 225 -11.02 -13.57 0.99
N THR A 226 -11.80 -14.06 0.02
CA THR A 226 -13.12 -13.54 -0.34
C THR A 226 -14.05 -13.45 0.86
N ARG A 227 -14.14 -14.52 1.66
CA ARG A 227 -14.98 -14.54 2.87
C ARG A 227 -14.57 -13.47 3.87
N LYS A 228 -13.28 -13.30 4.13
CA LYS A 228 -12.78 -12.27 5.06
C LYS A 228 -13.07 -10.85 4.59
N ILE A 229 -13.02 -10.60 3.29
CA ILE A 229 -13.39 -9.30 2.71
C ILE A 229 -14.86 -9.01 3.00
N ILE A 230 -15.75 -10.00 2.83
CA ILE A 230 -17.17 -9.87 3.13
C ILE A 230 -17.38 -9.63 4.62
N GLU A 231 -16.80 -10.46 5.49
CA GLU A 231 -16.90 -10.32 6.95
C GLU A 231 -16.46 -8.92 7.38
N HIS A 232 -15.35 -8.41 6.86
CA HIS A 232 -14.89 -7.05 7.16
C HIS A 232 -15.87 -5.96 6.67
N ALA A 233 -16.48 -6.15 5.50
CA ALA A 233 -17.45 -5.20 4.97
C ALA A 233 -18.76 -5.20 5.78
N GLU A 234 -19.19 -6.37 6.24
CA GLU A 234 -20.32 -6.53 7.15
C GLU A 234 -20.02 -5.92 8.52
N ASP A 235 -18.85 -6.18 9.09
CA ASP A 235 -18.40 -5.58 10.35
C ASP A 235 -18.31 -4.05 10.24
N ALA A 236 -17.76 -3.52 9.14
CA ALA A 236 -17.71 -2.07 8.91
C ALA A 236 -19.13 -1.46 8.83
N PHE A 237 -20.08 -2.17 8.23
CA PHE A 237 -21.47 -1.74 8.19
C PHE A 237 -22.15 -1.80 9.57
N GLN A 238 -21.97 -2.90 10.31
CA GLN A 238 -22.63 -3.12 11.59
C GLN A 238 -22.03 -2.26 12.71
N GLU A 239 -20.70 -2.18 12.78
CA GLU A 239 -19.99 -1.53 13.88
C GLU A 239 -19.64 -0.06 13.58
N GLN A 240 -19.31 0.26 12.33
CA GLN A 240 -18.84 1.60 11.95
C GLN A 240 -19.88 2.39 11.14
N HIS A 241 -21.04 1.77 10.88
CA HIS A 241 -22.12 2.33 10.05
C HIS A 241 -21.65 2.73 8.64
N ALA A 242 -20.57 2.12 8.14
CA ALA A 242 -20.03 2.41 6.82
C ALA A 242 -21.03 2.00 5.74
N LYS A 243 -21.42 2.95 4.89
CA LYS A 243 -22.40 2.76 3.82
C LYS A 243 -21.75 2.41 2.48
N LEU A 244 -20.44 2.63 2.37
CA LEU A 244 -19.62 2.23 1.25
C LEU A 244 -18.37 1.54 1.80
N VAL A 245 -17.98 0.42 1.22
CA VAL A 245 -16.70 -0.25 1.51
C VAL A 245 -15.86 -0.24 0.25
N GLY A 246 -14.72 0.43 0.27
CA GLY A 246 -13.78 0.49 -0.84
C GLY A 246 -12.66 -0.53 -0.66
N LEU A 247 -12.45 -1.38 -1.66
CA LEU A 247 -11.32 -2.31 -1.69
C LEU A 247 -10.30 -1.79 -2.69
N SER A 248 -9.15 -1.35 -2.18
CA SER A 248 -8.03 -0.88 -3.01
C SER A 248 -7.02 -2.01 -3.19
N ILE A 249 -6.84 -2.48 -4.42
CA ILE A 249 -5.88 -3.55 -4.74
C ILE A 249 -4.64 -2.99 -5.47
N GLY A 250 -4.21 -1.80 -5.08
CA GLY A 250 -3.00 -1.16 -5.60
C GLY A 250 -3.22 -0.41 -6.92
N VAL A 251 -2.39 0.61 -7.16
CA VAL A 251 -2.62 1.63 -8.18
C VAL A 251 -1.36 1.96 -8.97
N ALA A 252 -1.23 1.29 -10.10
CA ALA A 252 -0.43 1.68 -11.26
C ALA A 252 -1.30 1.92 -12.52
N LEU A 253 -2.64 1.93 -12.46
CA LEU A 253 -3.50 2.21 -13.64
C LEU A 253 -3.43 3.66 -14.13
N ILE A 254 -3.14 4.61 -13.24
CA ILE A 254 -3.11 6.04 -13.58
C ILE A 254 -1.71 6.46 -14.05
N MET A 255 -0.69 5.71 -13.66
CA MET A 255 0.72 6.10 -13.65
C MET A 255 1.35 6.48 -15.00
N PHE A 256 0.75 6.09 -16.12
CA PHE A 256 1.27 6.37 -17.46
C PHE A 256 0.43 7.33 -18.30
N GLY A 257 -0.64 7.91 -17.75
CA GLY A 257 -1.51 8.79 -18.54
C GLY A 257 -2.26 8.08 -19.67
N ILE A 258 -2.45 6.75 -19.62
CA ILE A 258 -3.21 5.96 -20.62
C ILE A 258 -4.71 5.90 -20.25
N ALA A 259 -5.29 7.05 -19.95
CA ALA A 259 -6.69 7.33 -20.28
C ALA A 259 -6.62 8.58 -21.17
N LYS A 260 -6.57 8.50 -22.50
CA LYS A 260 -7.15 7.51 -23.44
C LYS A 260 -6.17 7.10 -24.56
N LYS A 261 -6.25 5.85 -25.00
CA LYS A 261 -6.60 5.57 -26.41
C LYS A 261 -7.26 4.20 -26.59
N ARG A 262 -8.42 4.22 -27.25
CA ARG A 262 -9.24 3.10 -27.73
C ARG A 262 -8.38 1.91 -28.19
N ALA A 263 -8.68 0.70 -27.68
CA ALA A 263 -8.45 -0.57 -28.40
C ALA A 263 -9.07 -1.82 -27.74
N SER A 264 -9.45 -1.81 -26.45
CA SER A 264 -10.27 -2.89 -25.88
C SER A 264 -11.58 -2.33 -25.35
N LYS A 265 -12.69 -2.99 -25.69
CA LYS A 265 -14.07 -2.53 -25.45
C LYS A 265 -14.46 -2.33 -23.97
N ASN A 266 -13.60 -2.67 -23.00
CA ASN A 266 -13.96 -2.76 -21.57
C ASN A 266 -12.92 -2.10 -20.63
N ARG A 267 -12.34 -0.94 -20.95
CA ARG A 267 -11.57 -0.15 -19.97
C ARG A 267 -12.41 1.01 -19.44
N ILE A 268 -12.65 1.05 -18.13
CA ILE A 268 -13.24 2.19 -17.44
C ILE A 268 -12.13 3.25 -17.30
N GLY A 269 -12.30 4.41 -17.94
CA GLY A 269 -11.39 5.53 -17.77
C GLY A 269 -11.62 6.26 -16.46
N ARG A 270 -10.74 7.21 -16.14
CA ARG A 270 -10.80 8.01 -14.90
C ARG A 270 -12.14 8.73 -14.72
N GLU A 271 -12.67 9.29 -15.80
CA GLU A 271 -13.96 9.98 -15.82
C GLU A 271 -15.12 9.01 -15.57
N GLU A 272 -15.11 7.86 -16.24
CA GLU A 272 -16.11 6.81 -16.05
C GLU A 272 -16.06 6.24 -14.62
N PHE A 273 -14.89 6.17 -14.00
CA PHE A 273 -14.75 5.76 -12.61
C PHE A 273 -15.27 6.82 -11.64
N CYS A 274 -15.02 8.11 -11.88
CA CYS A 274 -15.65 9.18 -11.10
C CYS A 274 -17.18 9.15 -11.21
N ILE A 275 -17.74 8.83 -12.39
CA ILE A 275 -19.18 8.64 -12.58
C ILE A 275 -19.67 7.43 -11.76
N ALA A 276 -18.95 6.31 -11.80
CA ALA A 276 -19.29 5.11 -11.03
C ALA A 276 -19.27 5.37 -9.52
N LEU A 277 -18.24 6.05 -9.01
CA LEU A 277 -18.14 6.44 -7.60
C LEU A 277 -19.33 7.32 -7.18
N LYS A 278 -19.66 8.35 -7.98
CA LYS A 278 -20.81 9.23 -7.71
C LYS A 278 -22.13 8.45 -7.68
N LYS A 279 -22.34 7.51 -8.62
CA LYS A 279 -23.51 6.63 -8.61
C LYS A 279 -23.55 5.72 -7.39
N GLY A 280 -22.41 5.14 -7.01
CA GLY A 280 -22.28 4.31 -5.80
C GLY A 280 -22.61 5.09 -4.53
N LEU A 281 -22.20 6.36 -4.43
CA LEU A 281 -22.55 7.24 -3.32
C LEU A 281 -24.05 7.56 -3.28
N ILE A 282 -24.68 7.81 -4.43
CA ILE A 282 -26.14 8.00 -4.51
C ILE A 282 -26.87 6.75 -4.00
N LEU A 283 -26.48 5.57 -4.48
CA LEU A 283 -27.05 4.30 -4.02
C LEU A 283 -26.82 4.08 -2.51
N ALA A 284 -25.61 4.30 -2.02
CA ALA A 284 -25.28 4.17 -0.60
C ALA A 284 -26.08 5.13 0.29
N LYS A 285 -26.45 6.31 -0.24
CA LYS A 285 -27.27 7.29 0.46
C LYS A 285 -28.72 6.81 0.58
N ASP A 286 -29.27 6.29 -0.52
CA ASP A 286 -30.69 5.99 -0.67
C ASP A 286 -31.07 4.58 -0.17
N GLU A 287 -30.13 3.64 -0.18
CA GLU A 287 -30.35 2.26 0.24
C GLU A 287 -30.00 1.99 1.72
N ARG A 288 -30.63 0.95 2.29
CA ARG A 288 -30.34 0.45 3.66
C ARG A 288 -29.21 -0.57 3.71
N LYS A 289 -28.47 -0.77 2.62
CA LYS A 289 -27.41 -1.78 2.50
C LYS A 289 -26.08 -1.12 2.12
N PRO A 290 -24.94 -1.67 2.57
CA PRO A 290 -23.64 -1.16 2.18
C PRO A 290 -23.39 -1.42 0.69
N VAL A 291 -22.80 -0.44 0.01
CA VAL A 291 -22.31 -0.59 -1.36
C VAL A 291 -20.85 -1.05 -1.28
N LEU A 292 -20.50 -2.13 -1.98
CA LEU A 292 -19.13 -2.60 -2.08
C LEU A 292 -18.51 -2.08 -3.38
N LEU A 293 -17.50 -1.21 -3.27
CA LEU A 293 -16.78 -0.65 -4.40
C LEU A 293 -15.42 -1.34 -4.55
N PHE A 294 -15.26 -2.05 -5.67
CA PHE A 294 -13.98 -2.62 -6.06
C PHE A 294 -13.20 -1.62 -6.92
N TYR A 295 -12.01 -1.25 -6.48
CA TYR A 295 -11.07 -0.45 -7.25
C TYR A 295 -9.75 -1.20 -7.39
N HIS A 296 -9.40 -1.55 -8.63
CA HIS A 296 -8.24 -2.40 -8.92
C HIS A 296 -7.40 -1.88 -10.08
N ASP A 297 -6.14 -2.29 -10.11
CA ASP A 297 -5.21 -2.17 -11.23
C ASP A 297 -4.73 -3.54 -11.73
N LEU A 298 -4.27 -3.62 -12.98
CA LEU A 298 -4.06 -4.81 -13.80
C LEU A 298 -2.69 -5.52 -13.64
N TRP A 299 -1.79 -5.08 -12.75
CA TRP A 299 -0.37 -5.53 -12.83
C TRP A 299 0.14 -6.39 -11.67
N THR A 300 -0.65 -6.69 -10.64
CA THR A 300 -0.24 -7.65 -9.62
C THR A 300 -0.71 -9.06 -9.97
N GLY A 301 0.01 -10.10 -9.53
CA GLY A 301 -0.53 -11.47 -9.51
C GLY A 301 -1.86 -11.58 -8.77
N ASP A 302 -2.20 -10.56 -7.97
CA ASP A 302 -3.49 -10.40 -7.32
C ASP A 302 -4.62 -10.21 -8.34
N VAL A 303 -4.41 -9.75 -9.57
CA VAL A 303 -5.49 -9.50 -10.55
C VAL A 303 -6.17 -10.78 -11.03
N GLN A 304 -5.41 -11.86 -11.18
CA GLN A 304 -5.99 -13.18 -11.44
C GLN A 304 -6.74 -13.68 -10.20
N ALA A 305 -6.18 -13.45 -9.00
CA ALA A 305 -6.86 -13.77 -7.75
C ALA A 305 -8.14 -12.92 -7.54
N ILE A 306 -8.15 -11.67 -7.98
CA ILE A 306 -9.28 -10.72 -7.94
C ILE A 306 -10.36 -11.14 -8.91
N THR A 307 -10.00 -11.47 -10.16
CA THR A 307 -10.99 -11.94 -11.15
C THR A 307 -11.71 -13.15 -10.59
N LYS A 308 -10.94 -14.09 -10.03
CA LYS A 308 -11.49 -15.26 -9.35
C LYS A 308 -12.27 -14.92 -8.08
N THR A 309 -11.82 -13.96 -7.26
CA THR A 309 -12.55 -13.47 -6.09
C THR A 309 -13.88 -12.83 -6.47
N ILE A 310 -13.92 -12.01 -7.53
CA ILE A 310 -15.15 -11.38 -8.03
C ILE A 310 -16.09 -12.42 -8.63
N GLU A 311 -15.57 -13.42 -9.35
CA GLU A 311 -16.35 -14.54 -9.86
C GLU A 311 -16.94 -15.38 -8.72
N ASP A 312 -16.12 -15.76 -7.73
CA ASP A 312 -16.56 -16.47 -6.53
C ASP A 312 -17.62 -15.64 -5.76
N LEU A 313 -17.46 -14.32 -5.64
CA LEU A 313 -18.46 -13.43 -5.03
C LEU A 313 -19.78 -13.41 -5.79
N LYS A 314 -19.75 -13.47 -7.12
CA LYS A 314 -20.97 -13.52 -7.95
C LYS A 314 -21.71 -14.83 -7.77
N GLU A 315 -20.97 -15.94 -7.68
CA GLU A 315 -21.54 -17.27 -7.44
C GLU A 315 -22.15 -17.39 -6.04
N ASP A 316 -21.45 -16.92 -5.01
CA ASP A 316 -21.92 -17.01 -3.62
C ASP A 316 -23.15 -16.12 -3.34
N PHE A 317 -23.42 -15.07 -4.15
CA PHE A 317 -24.50 -14.09 -3.91
C PHE A 317 -25.55 -13.95 -5.04
N GLY A 318 -25.50 -14.79 -6.07
CA GLY A 318 -26.59 -14.85 -7.07
C GLY A 318 -26.65 -13.70 -8.08
N GLY A 319 -25.52 -13.04 -8.36
CA GLY A 319 -25.41 -11.96 -9.34
C GLY A 319 -25.88 -10.58 -8.82
N PHE A 320 -25.05 -9.55 -9.06
CA PHE A 320 -25.30 -8.14 -8.72
C PHE A 320 -26.37 -7.49 -9.57
#